data_AF-A0A7Y4YJF4-F1
#
_entry.id   AF-A0A7Y4YJF4-F1
#
_cell.length_a   1.000
_cell.length_b   1.000
_cell.length_c   1.000
_cell.angle_alpha   90.00
_cell.angle_beta   90.00
_cell.angle_gamma   90.00
#
_symmetry.space_group_name_H-M   'P 1'
#
loop_
_entity.id
_entity.type
_entity.pdbx_description
1 polymer ?
#
loop_
_entity_poly.entity_id
_entity_poly.type
_entity_poly.pdbx_seq_one_letter_code
_entity_poly.pdbx_strand_id
1 'polypeptide(L)'
;HPATGTPLENCDNLTPQRCLKVLCLFRFLHPRTELRVAGGREHNLRSLQPLALYPADSIFVNNYLTTPGSPAPEVWGMIEDLGFKIEVDHQQPVAS
;
A
#
# COMPACT_ATOMS: atom_id res chain seq x y z
N HIS A 1 -2.30 -0.92 -10.77
CA HIS A 1 -3.51 -1.24 -11.58
C HIS A 1 -3.23 -0.85 -13.01
N PRO A 2 -3.84 -1.49 -14.01
CA PRO A 2 -3.65 -1.14 -15.41
C PRO A 2 -4.00 0.33 -15.68
N ALA A 3 -3.24 0.98 -16.56
CA ALA A 3 -3.44 2.37 -16.93
C ALA A 3 -3.80 2.47 -18.42
N THR A 4 -4.87 3.20 -18.73
CA THR A 4 -5.37 3.39 -20.10
C THR A 4 -4.30 3.97 -21.03
N GLY A 5 -4.19 3.42 -22.24
CA GLY A 5 -3.22 3.84 -23.25
C GLY A 5 -1.82 3.23 -23.09
N THR A 6 -1.61 2.38 -22.07
CA THR A 6 -0.35 1.62 -21.92
C THR A 6 -0.45 0.25 -22.59
N PRO A 7 0.66 -0.36 -23.03
CA PRO A 7 0.64 -1.74 -23.55
C PRO A 7 0.07 -2.79 -22.59
N LEU A 8 -0.02 -2.46 -21.29
CA LEU A 8 -0.53 -3.34 -20.22
C LEU A 8 -1.93 -2.95 -19.74
N GLU A 9 -2.64 -2.06 -20.45
CA GLU A 9 -3.95 -1.54 -20.02
C GLU A 9 -5.02 -2.63 -19.78
N ASN A 10 -4.88 -3.79 -20.42
CA ASN A 10 -5.81 -4.93 -20.29
C ASN A 10 -5.28 -6.05 -19.37
N CYS A 11 -4.17 -5.81 -18.65
CA CYS A 11 -3.52 -6.85 -17.85
C CYS A 11 -4.02 -6.88 -16.40
N ASP A 12 -5.13 -7.57 -16.14
CA ASP A 12 -5.75 -7.68 -14.80
C ASP A 12 -5.54 -9.07 -14.14
N ASN A 13 -4.30 -9.56 -14.13
CA ASN A 13 -3.97 -10.90 -13.66
C ASN A 13 -3.66 -11.00 -12.16
N LEU A 14 -3.86 -9.90 -11.42
CA LEU A 14 -3.59 -9.83 -9.98
C LEU A 14 -4.88 -10.09 -9.19
N THR A 15 -4.79 -11.01 -8.24
CA THR A 15 -5.85 -11.22 -7.24
C THR A 15 -5.36 -10.73 -5.87
N PRO A 16 -6.26 -10.33 -4.95
CA PRO A 16 -5.86 -9.94 -3.59
C PRO A 16 -5.00 -10.99 -2.89
N GLN A 17 -5.36 -12.26 -3.02
CA GLN A 17 -4.60 -13.38 -2.45
C GLN A 17 -3.20 -13.50 -3.07
N ARG A 18 -3.08 -13.32 -4.39
CA ARG A 18 -1.78 -13.35 -5.07
C ARG A 18 -0.89 -12.21 -4.59
N CYS A 19 -1.45 -11.01 -4.42
CA CYS A 19 -0.71 -9.86 -3.92
C CYS A 19 -0.17 -10.11 -2.50
N LEU A 20 -0.99 -10.63 -1.58
CA LEU A 20 -0.54 -11.00 -0.24
C LEU A 20 0.56 -12.06 -0.27
N LYS A 21 0.41 -13.11 -1.08
CA LYS A 21 1.45 -14.15 -1.22
C LYS A 21 2.78 -13.55 -1.67
N VAL A 22 2.74 -12.62 -2.62
CA VAL A 22 3.94 -11.91 -3.09
C VAL A 22 4.57 -11.11 -1.95
N LEU A 23 3.79 -10.33 -1.19
CA LEU A 23 4.32 -9.57 -0.05
C LEU A 23 4.96 -10.47 1.02
N CYS A 24 4.28 -11.57 1.40
CA CYS A 24 4.83 -12.54 2.35
C CYS A 24 6.13 -13.16 1.84
N LEU A 25 6.21 -13.49 0.54
CA LEU A 25 7.44 -14.02 -0.06
C LEU A 25 8.58 -13.00 0.01
N PHE A 26 8.33 -11.74 -0.36
CA PHE A 26 9.36 -10.69 -0.28
C PHE A 26 9.84 -10.47 1.16
N ARG A 27 8.93 -10.42 2.15
CA ARG A 27 9.32 -10.34 3.56
C ARG A 27 10.16 -11.53 4.01
N PHE A 28 9.80 -12.74 3.58
CA PHE A 28 10.56 -13.95 3.93
C PHE A 28 11.98 -13.91 3.35
N LEU A 29 12.13 -13.48 2.10
CA LEU A 29 13.43 -13.37 1.43
C LEU A 29 14.28 -12.20 1.95
N HIS A 30 13.63 -11.12 2.40
CA HIS A 30 14.27 -9.88 2.85
C HIS A 30 13.80 -9.48 4.26
N PRO A 31 14.18 -10.23 5.31
CA PRO A 31 13.60 -10.09 6.65
C PRO A 31 13.91 -8.76 7.36
N ARG A 32 14.92 -8.01 6.89
CA ARG A 32 15.41 -6.76 7.51
C ARG A 32 15.28 -5.54 6.61
N THR A 33 14.69 -5.70 5.42
CA THR A 33 14.56 -4.61 4.46
C THR A 33 13.18 -3.99 4.60
N GLU A 34 13.11 -2.67 4.48
CA GLU A 34 11.82 -1.97 4.37
C GLU A 34 11.05 -2.53 3.17
N LEU A 35 9.82 -2.99 3.42
CA LEU A 35 8.91 -3.40 2.36
C LEU A 35 7.78 -2.38 2.27
N ARG A 36 7.82 -1.56 1.21
CA ARG A 36 6.84 -0.50 0.96
C ARG A 36 5.76 -0.91 -0.02
N VAL A 37 4.49 -0.85 0.41
CA VAL A 37 3.33 -1.04 -0.50
C VAL A 37 2.93 0.30 -1.12
N ALA A 38 3.06 0.38 -2.44
CA ALA A 38 2.84 1.60 -3.20
C ALA A 38 1.50 1.61 -3.96
N GLY A 39 1.44 2.40 -5.03
CA GLY A 39 0.25 2.64 -5.84
C GLY A 39 -0.47 1.38 -6.30
N GLY A 40 -1.80 1.40 -6.18
CA GLY A 40 -2.67 0.33 -6.64
C GLY A 40 -2.97 -0.74 -5.60
N ARG A 41 -2.54 -0.57 -4.34
CA ARG A 41 -2.94 -1.47 -3.25
C ARG A 41 -4.45 -1.48 -3.02
N GLU A 42 -5.13 -0.37 -3.25
CA GLU A 42 -6.57 -0.21 -3.04
C GLU A 42 -7.33 -1.14 -3.99
N HIS A 43 -6.91 -1.15 -5.25
CA HIS A 43 -7.50 -1.98 -6.29
C HIS A 43 -7.09 -3.45 -6.19
N ASN A 44 -5.80 -3.70 -5.93
CA ASN A 44 -5.22 -5.04 -5.99
C ASN A 44 -5.45 -5.84 -4.71
N LEU A 45 -5.40 -5.22 -3.53
CA LEU A 45 -5.61 -5.88 -2.23
C LEU A 45 -7.06 -5.75 -1.74
N ARG A 46 -7.81 -4.71 -2.13
CA ARG A 46 -9.23 -4.53 -1.77
C ARG A 46 -9.43 -4.61 -0.25
N SER A 47 -10.36 -5.43 0.22
CA SER A 47 -10.61 -5.68 1.65
C SER A 47 -9.47 -6.39 2.37
N LEU A 48 -8.43 -6.87 1.66
CA LEU A 48 -7.25 -7.50 2.26
C LEU A 48 -6.09 -6.53 2.53
N GLN A 49 -6.27 -5.23 2.26
CA GLN A 49 -5.26 -4.21 2.58
C GLN A 49 -4.75 -4.28 4.03
N PRO A 50 -5.59 -4.48 5.06
CA PRO A 50 -5.10 -4.58 6.45
C PRO A 50 -4.08 -5.71 6.63
N LEU A 51 -4.28 -6.85 5.95
CA LEU A 51 -3.37 -8.00 6.06
C LEU A 51 -2.00 -7.74 5.42
N ALA A 52 -1.89 -6.77 4.52
CA ALA A 52 -0.62 -6.41 3.91
C ALA A 52 0.35 -5.74 4.89
N LEU A 53 -0.14 -5.19 6.00
CA LEU A 53 0.67 -4.53 7.02
C LEU A 53 1.41 -5.51 7.96
N TYR A 54 1.10 -6.81 7.90
CA TYR A 54 1.91 -7.82 8.60
C TYR A 54 3.26 -8.10 7.91
N PRO A 55 3.31 -8.31 6.58
CA PRO A 55 4.57 -8.45 5.86
C PRO A 55 5.19 -7.13 5.40
N ALA A 56 4.44 -6.02 5.33
CA ALA A 56 4.94 -4.72 4.90
C ALA A 56 4.92 -3.70 6.06
N ASP A 57 6.00 -2.95 6.20
CA ASP A 57 6.23 -1.99 7.29
C ASP A 57 6.13 -0.53 6.83
N SER A 58 5.71 -0.31 5.58
CA SER A 58 5.65 1.03 4.98
C SER A 58 4.60 1.09 3.88
N ILE A 59 3.83 2.18 3.81
CA ILE A 59 2.83 2.42 2.76
C ILE A 59 2.78 3.90 2.38
N PHE A 60 2.47 4.19 1.12
CA PHE A 60 2.21 5.56 0.67
C PHE A 60 0.79 6.02 1.05
N VAL A 61 0.63 7.27 1.46
CA VAL A 61 -0.66 7.86 1.86
C VAL A 61 -0.94 9.08 0.99
N ASN A 62 -2.19 9.26 0.54
CA ASN A 62 -2.63 10.31 -0.38
C ASN A 62 -1.93 10.33 -1.75
N ASN A 63 -2.63 10.90 -2.75
CA ASN A 63 -2.16 11.24 -4.10
C ASN A 63 -0.81 10.65 -4.52
N TYR A 64 -0.83 9.47 -5.14
CA TYR A 64 0.34 8.95 -5.82
C TYR A 64 0.72 9.85 -7.00
N LEU A 65 1.94 9.66 -7.53
CA LEU A 65 2.47 10.47 -8.64
C LEU A 65 1.54 10.54 -9.86
N THR A 66 0.78 9.48 -10.14
CA THR A 66 -0.07 9.38 -11.35
C THR A 66 -1.50 8.94 -11.08
N THR A 67 -1.85 8.56 -9.85
CA THR A 67 -3.15 7.97 -9.52
C THR A 67 -3.60 8.38 -8.12
N PRO A 68 -4.90 8.57 -7.85
CA PRO A 68 -5.39 8.80 -6.50
C PRO A 68 -5.17 7.56 -5.63
N GLY A 69 -4.88 7.78 -4.35
CA GLY A 69 -4.80 6.73 -3.32
C GLY A 69 -5.87 6.92 -2.25
N SER A 70 -5.92 6.02 -1.25
CA SER A 70 -6.83 6.19 -0.11
C SER A 70 -6.51 7.47 0.69
N PRO A 71 -7.55 8.19 1.18
CA PRO A 71 -7.38 9.31 2.10
C PRO A 71 -6.61 8.92 3.37
N ALA A 72 -5.76 9.84 3.85
CA ALA A 72 -4.96 9.64 5.06
C ALA A 72 -5.77 9.17 6.28
N PRO A 73 -6.94 9.75 6.61
CA PRO A 73 -7.70 9.32 7.79
C PRO A 73 -8.13 7.85 7.74
N GLU A 74 -8.51 7.34 6.56
CA GLU A 74 -8.90 5.94 6.40
C GLU A 74 -7.70 5.00 6.58
N VAL A 75 -6.55 5.40 6.03
CA VAL A 75 -5.31 4.63 6.17
C VAL A 75 -4.83 4.62 7.61
N TRP A 76 -4.89 5.77 8.29
CA TRP A 76 -4.50 5.87 9.70
C TRP A 76 -5.39 5.02 10.59
N GLY A 77 -6.71 5.08 10.41
CA GLY A 77 -7.65 4.23 11.16
C GLY A 77 -7.35 2.74 10.96
N MET A 78 -7.05 2.32 9.73
CA MET A 78 -6.65 0.93 9.46
C MET A 78 -5.36 0.53 10.20
N ILE A 79 -4.36 1.41 10.27
CA ILE A 79 -3.10 1.12 10.99
C ILE A 79 -3.35 1.03 12.50
N GLU A 80 -4.14 1.96 13.04
CA GLU A 80 -4.49 2.02 14.46
C GLU A 80 -5.33 0.81 14.89
N ASP A 81 -6.34 0.42 14.09
CA ASP A 81 -7.21 -0.74 14.35
C ASP A 81 -6.43 -2.07 14.41
N LEU A 82 -5.29 -2.16 13.71
CA LEU A 82 -4.40 -3.31 13.76
C LEU A 82 -3.41 -3.27 14.93
N GLY A 83 -3.40 -2.19 15.71
CA GLY A 83 -2.51 -2.00 16.86
C GLY A 83 -1.08 -1.58 16.47
N PHE A 84 -0.87 -1.11 15.24
CA PHE A 84 0.41 -0.58 14.80
C PHE A 84 0.56 0.91 15.16
N LYS A 85 1.80 1.40 15.12
CA LYS A 85 2.12 2.83 15.32
C LYS A 85 2.44 3.47 13.99
N ILE A 86 1.94 4.68 13.79
CA ILE A 86 2.20 5.47 12.58
C ILE A 86 3.49 6.27 12.81
N GLU A 87 4.46 6.09 11.93
CA GLU A 87 5.63 6.96 11.80
C GLU A 87 5.54 7.67 10.44
N VAL A 88 5.62 9.00 10.45
CA VAL A 88 5.54 9.82 9.24
C VAL A 88 6.90 10.48 9.01
N ASP A 89 7.55 10.09 7.92
CA ASP A 89 8.80 10.72 7.48
C ASP A 89 8.44 12.00 6.72
N HIS A 90 8.62 13.15 7.39
CA HIS A 90 8.22 14.54 7.06
C HIS A 90 6.87 15.07 7.59
N GLN A 91 6.98 16.08 8.46
CA GLN A 91 5.92 17.06 8.78
C GLN A 91 5.74 18.04 7.62
N GLN A 92 4.50 18.29 7.18
CA GLN A 92 4.18 19.54 6.49
C GLN A 92 4.24 20.70 7.49
N PRO A 93 4.67 21.92 7.08
CA PRO A 93 4.63 23.08 7.95
C PRO A 93 3.18 23.30 8.39
N VAL A 94 2.97 23.53 9.68
CA VAL A 94 1.69 24.04 10.18
C VAL A 94 1.45 25.37 9.47
N ALA A 95 0.45 25.44 8.59
CA ALA A 95 0.04 26.69 7.99
C ALA A 95 -0.37 27.65 9.12
N SER A 96 0.32 28.80 9.16
CA SER A 96 0.09 29.91 10.10
C SER A 96 -1.20 30.65 9.78
#